data_AF-A0A3M1V667-F1
#
_entry.id   AF-A0A3M1V667-F1
#
_cell.length_a   1.000
_cell.length_b   1.000
_cell.length_c   1.000
_cell.angle_alpha   90.00
_cell.angle_beta   90.00
_cell.angle_gamma   90.00
#
_symmetry.space_group_name_H-M   'P 1'
#
loop_
_entity.id
_entity.type
_entity.pdbx_description
1 polymer ?
#
loop_
_entity_poly.entity_id
_entity_poly.type
_entity_poly.pdbx_seq_one_letter_code
_entity_poly.pdbx_strand_id
1 'polypeptide(L)'
;PQDFMASFMGKDTWWSVPAAVVMGIPMYTNAAGIIPIVEALIGKGAALGTTLAFMMSVIALSLPEMLILRKVLKLPLIATFVGVVGTGILLVGFLFNAVL
;
A
#
# COMPACT_ATOMS: atom_id res chain seq x y z
N PRO A 1 -7.36 -13.80 -9.36
CA PRO A 1 -7.17 -12.40 -8.90
C PRO A 1 -5.71 -11.99 -8.74
N GLN A 2 -4.84 -12.85 -8.20
CA GLN A 2 -3.43 -12.54 -7.98
C GLN A 2 -2.66 -12.22 -9.27
N ASP A 3 -2.93 -12.91 -10.39
CA ASP A 3 -2.27 -12.64 -11.67
C ASP A 3 -2.65 -11.26 -12.26
N PHE A 4 -3.88 -10.79 -11.97
CA PHE A 4 -4.33 -9.45 -12.34
C PHE A 4 -3.68 -8.36 -11.49
N MET A 5 -3.45 -8.61 -10.18
CA MET A 5 -2.71 -7.68 -9.34
C MET A 5 -1.21 -7.68 -9.69
N ALA A 6 -0.63 -8.85 -9.98
CA ALA A 6 0.77 -8.96 -10.38
C ALA A 6 1.05 -8.21 -11.70
N SER A 7 0.16 -8.26 -12.68
CA SER A 7 0.31 -7.50 -13.93
C SER A 7 0.20 -5.98 -13.71
N PHE A 8 -0.61 -5.53 -12.74
CA PHE A 8 -0.73 -4.13 -12.34
C PHE A 8 0.46 -3.63 -11.49
N MET A 9 1.09 -4.52 -10.74
CA MET A 9 2.18 -4.22 -9.79
C MET A 9 3.58 -4.56 -10.36
N GLY A 10 3.68 -4.74 -11.67
CA GLY A 10 4.92 -5.06 -12.38
C GLY A 10 5.97 -3.94 -12.33
N LYS A 11 7.23 -4.32 -12.61
CA LYS A 11 8.42 -3.47 -12.43
C LYS A 11 8.52 -2.27 -13.39
N ASP A 12 7.81 -2.29 -14.51
CA ASP A 12 8.00 -1.33 -15.60
C ASP A 12 7.10 -0.08 -15.53
N THR A 13 6.18 0.01 -14.56
CA THR A 13 5.21 1.11 -14.49
C THR A 13 5.36 1.95 -13.23
N TRP A 14 5.59 3.27 -13.41
CA TRP A 14 5.69 4.22 -12.30
C TRP A 14 4.38 4.36 -11.49
N TRP A 15 3.23 4.08 -12.10
CA TRP A 15 1.94 4.17 -11.44
C TRP A 15 1.62 2.94 -10.56
N SER A 16 2.43 1.88 -10.64
CA SER A 16 2.23 0.65 -9.86
C SER A 16 2.22 0.91 -8.35
N VAL A 17 3.11 1.78 -7.86
CA VAL A 17 3.22 2.14 -6.43
C VAL A 17 1.97 2.89 -5.93
N PRO A 18 1.50 3.99 -6.55
CA PRO A 18 0.23 4.61 -6.18
C PRO A 18 -0.98 3.68 -6.27
N ALA A 19 -1.07 2.87 -7.32
CA ALA A 19 -2.20 1.94 -7.50
C ALA A 19 -2.22 0.88 -6.39
N ALA A 20 -1.06 0.35 -6.03
CA ALA A 20 -0.87 -0.56 -4.91
C ALA A 20 -1.37 0.06 -3.60
N VAL A 21 -0.99 1.31 -3.30
CA VAL A 21 -1.44 2.01 -2.08
C VAL A 21 -2.96 2.14 -2.04
N VAL A 22 -3.58 2.57 -3.14
CA VAL A 22 -5.05 2.74 -3.21
C VAL A 22 -5.78 1.41 -3.07
N MET A 23 -5.26 0.33 -3.69
CA MET A 23 -5.83 -1.01 -3.55
C MET A 23 -5.68 -1.60 -2.15
N GLY A 24 -4.65 -1.21 -1.40
CA GLY A 24 -4.42 -1.71 -0.04
C GLY A 24 -5.36 -1.13 1.00
N ILE A 25 -5.71 0.16 0.89
CA ILE A 25 -6.61 0.89 1.80
C ILE A 25 -7.91 0.12 2.19
N PRO A 26 -8.67 -0.48 1.25
CA PRO A 26 -9.89 -1.21 1.58
C PRO A 26 -9.66 -2.63 2.13
N MET A 27 -8.48 -3.22 2.01
CA MET A 27 -8.24 -4.63 2.31
C MET A 27 -8.09 -4.96 3.80
N TYR A 28 -8.17 -3.96 4.70
CA TYR A 28 -8.10 -4.04 6.17
C TYR A 28 -7.71 -5.43 6.68
N THR A 29 -6.40 -5.63 6.84
CA THR A 29 -5.84 -6.91 7.23
C THR A 29 -4.69 -6.66 8.20
N ASN A 30 -4.46 -7.59 9.12
CA ASN A 30 -3.36 -7.50 10.06
C ASN A 30 -2.00 -7.76 9.37
N ALA A 31 -0.92 -7.31 10.00
CA ALA A 31 0.42 -7.45 9.45
C ALA A 31 0.86 -8.91 9.21
N ALA A 32 0.35 -9.88 9.98
CA ALA A 32 0.69 -11.29 9.78
C ALA A 32 -0.04 -11.92 8.59
N GLY A 33 -1.29 -11.53 8.35
CA GLY A 33 -2.16 -12.09 7.31
C GLY A 33 -1.85 -11.57 5.91
N ILE A 34 -1.17 -10.43 5.80
CA ILE A 34 -0.77 -9.86 4.51
C ILE A 34 0.52 -10.49 3.96
N ILE A 35 1.36 -11.10 4.82
CA ILE A 35 2.66 -11.68 4.43
C ILE A 35 2.52 -12.74 3.32
N PRO A 36 1.63 -13.75 3.42
CA PRO A 36 1.49 -14.75 2.36
C PRO A 36 1.04 -14.17 1.02
N ILE A 37 0.26 -13.08 1.06
CA ILE A 37 -0.21 -12.37 -0.15
C ILE A 37 0.96 -11.66 -0.83
N VAL A 38 1.77 -10.96 -0.03
CA VAL A 38 2.99 -10.27 -0.49
C VAL A 38 3.98 -11.26 -1.10
N GLU A 39 4.24 -12.38 -0.42
CA GLU A 39 5.13 -13.45 -0.91
C GLU A 39 4.62 -14.03 -2.24
N ALA A 40 3.32 -14.30 -2.35
CA ALA A 40 2.73 -14.78 -3.59
C ALA A 40 2.83 -13.77 -4.74
N LEU A 41 2.68 -12.46 -4.46
CA LEU A 41 2.82 -11.40 -5.47
C LEU A 41 4.26 -11.26 -5.94
N ILE A 42 5.22 -11.29 -5.03
CA ILE A 42 6.66 -11.25 -5.37
C ILE A 42 7.04 -12.49 -6.18
N GLY A 43 6.56 -13.68 -5.78
CA GLY A 43 6.78 -14.92 -6.53
C GLY A 43 6.18 -14.91 -7.94
N LYS A 44 5.20 -14.03 -8.20
CA LYS A 44 4.59 -13.80 -9.52
C LYS A 44 5.23 -12.63 -10.30
N GLY A 45 6.33 -12.08 -9.82
CA GLY A 45 7.08 -11.02 -10.50
C GLY A 45 6.62 -9.59 -10.21
N ALA A 46 5.82 -9.38 -9.16
CA ALA A 46 5.52 -8.02 -8.69
C ALA A 46 6.80 -7.32 -8.20
N ALA A 47 6.87 -6.01 -8.41
CA ALA A 47 8.00 -5.21 -7.96
C ALA A 47 8.04 -5.15 -6.43
N LEU A 48 9.21 -5.42 -5.85
CA LEU A 48 9.38 -5.53 -4.40
C LEU A 48 8.93 -4.25 -3.68
N GLY A 49 9.34 -3.07 -4.14
CA GLY A 49 8.92 -1.79 -3.57
C GLY A 49 7.42 -1.53 -3.69
N THR A 50 6.80 -1.93 -4.82
CA THR A 50 5.35 -1.85 -5.01
C THR A 50 4.59 -2.75 -4.05
N THR A 51 5.07 -3.98 -3.82
CA THR A 51 4.44 -4.91 -2.88
C THR A 51 4.62 -4.48 -1.43
N LEU A 52 5.76 -3.88 -1.07
CA LEU A 52 5.95 -3.28 0.25
C LEU A 52 5.03 -2.07 0.45
N ALA A 53 4.89 -1.21 -0.56
CA ALA A 53 3.97 -0.07 -0.51
C ALA A 53 2.51 -0.51 -0.31
N PHE A 54 2.10 -1.57 -0.99
CA PHE A 54 0.81 -2.23 -0.76
C PHE A 54 0.67 -2.67 0.69
N MET A 55 1.61 -3.46 1.23
CA MET A 55 1.56 -3.93 2.60
C MET A 55 1.45 -2.79 3.63
N MET A 56 2.26 -1.75 3.49
CA MET A 56 2.23 -0.59 4.39
C MET A 56 0.90 0.16 4.30
N SER A 57 0.32 0.30 3.10
CA SER A 57 -0.97 0.97 2.93
C SER A 57 -2.14 0.21 3.56
N VAL A 58 -2.12 -1.13 3.48
CA VAL A 58 -3.15 -1.99 4.09
C VAL A 58 -3.17 -1.81 5.61
N ILE A 59 -1.99 -1.61 6.21
CA ILE A 59 -1.83 -1.52 7.66
C ILE A 59 -2.00 -0.08 8.16
N ALA A 60 -1.49 0.92 7.43
CA ALA A 60 -1.38 2.28 7.95
C ALA A 60 -2.51 3.22 7.51
N LEU A 61 -3.19 2.91 6.41
CA LEU A 61 -4.21 3.77 5.80
C LEU A 61 -5.57 3.07 5.68
N SER A 62 -5.85 2.06 6.50
CA SER A 62 -7.03 1.23 6.30
C SER A 62 -8.33 2.00 6.51
N LEU A 63 -9.38 1.64 5.75
CA LEU A 63 -10.69 2.27 5.87
C LEU A 63 -11.25 2.27 7.32
N PRO A 64 -11.21 1.16 8.07
CA PRO A 64 -11.72 1.14 9.44
C PRO A 64 -10.98 2.10 10.37
N GLU A 65 -9.65 2.23 10.22
CA GLU A 65 -8.86 3.19 10.99
C GLU A 65 -9.28 4.63 10.69
N MET A 66 -9.53 4.97 9.42
CA MET A 66 -10.02 6.30 9.05
C MET A 66 -11.40 6.59 9.65
N LEU A 67 -12.29 5.60 9.69
CA LEU A 67 -13.60 5.73 10.33
C LEU A 67 -13.49 5.91 11.84
N ILE A 68 -12.53 5.25 12.50
CA ILE A 68 -12.26 5.40 13.93
C ILE A 68 -11.65 6.79 14.19
N LEU A 69 -10.63 7.20 13.43
CA LEU A 69 -9.99 8.51 13.56
C LEU A 69 -10.99 9.65 13.34
N ARG A 70 -11.97 9.50 12.44
CA ARG A 70 -13.04 10.48 12.24
C ARG A 70 -13.91 10.72 13.47
N LYS A 71 -13.98 9.79 14.42
CA LYS A 71 -14.70 9.98 15.68
C LYS A 71 -13.93 10.83 16.70
N VAL A 72 -12.61 10.94 16.55
CA VAL A 72 -11.73 11.61 17.54
C VAL A 72 -10.96 12.81 16.98
N LEU A 73 -10.76 12.87 15.67
CA LEU A 73 -10.02 13.93 14.97
C LEU A 73 -10.91 14.70 14.00
N LYS A 74 -10.56 15.97 13.76
CA LYS A 74 -11.16 16.79 12.70
C LYS A 74 -10.70 16.29 11.33
N LEU A 75 -11.57 16.35 10.32
CA LEU A 75 -11.26 16.06 8.92
C LEU A 75 -9.90 16.60 8.41
N PRO A 76 -9.50 17.87 8.68
CA PRO A 76 -8.19 18.37 8.27
C PRO A 76 -7.01 17.60 8.88
N LEU A 77 -7.11 17.12 10.12
CA LEU A 77 -6.05 16.34 10.76
C LEU A 77 -5.89 14.96 10.10
N ILE A 78 -7.00 14.35 9.70
CA ILE A 78 -7.01 13.07 8.97
C ILE A 78 -6.39 13.25 7.59
N ALA A 79 -6.73 14.33 6.89
CA ALA A 79 -6.12 14.65 5.60
C ALA A 79 -4.60 14.82 5.73
N THR A 80 -4.13 15.52 6.76
CA THR A 80 -2.68 15.63 7.04
C THR A 80 -2.05 14.27 7.35
N PHE A 81 -2.69 13.43 8.16
CA PHE A 81 -2.19 12.09 8.46
C PHE A 81 -2.04 11.24 7.19
N VAL A 82 -3.10 11.14 6.39
CA VAL A 82 -3.09 10.40 5.12
C VAL A 82 -2.06 10.98 4.15
N GLY A 83 -1.93 12.31 4.08
CA GLY A 83 -0.94 12.97 3.24
C GLY A 83 0.49 12.63 3.64
N VAL A 84 0.84 12.73 4.92
CA VAL A 84 2.19 12.44 5.41
C VAL A 84 2.52 10.96 5.29
N VAL A 85 1.64 10.09 5.78
CA VAL A 85 1.85 8.63 5.73
C VAL A 85 1.85 8.12 4.30
N GLY A 86 0.87 8.53 3.49
CA GLY A 86 0.78 8.16 2.09
C GLY A 86 2.00 8.59 1.30
N THR A 87 2.48 9.82 1.50
CA THR A 87 3.73 10.29 0.85
C THR A 87 4.93 9.47 1.29
N GLY A 88 5.05 9.14 2.57
CA GLY A 88 6.11 8.25 3.08
C GLY A 88 6.07 6.87 2.43
N ILE A 89 4.90 6.27 2.29
CA ILE A 89 4.70 4.97 1.64
C ILE A 89 5.11 5.02 0.17
N LEU A 90 4.68 6.07 -0.55
CA LEU A 90 5.06 6.27 -1.95
C LEU A 90 6.58 6.42 -2.10
N LEU A 91 7.21 7.26 -1.28
CA LEU A 91 8.65 7.47 -1.30
C LEU A 91 9.41 6.17 -1.08
N VAL A 92 9.03 5.38 -0.07
CA VAL A 92 9.66 4.09 0.20
C VAL A 92 9.44 3.12 -0.96
N GLY A 93 8.22 3.01 -1.49
CA GLY A 93 7.92 2.13 -2.62
C GLY A 93 8.72 2.46 -3.87
N PHE A 94 8.82 3.75 -4.21
CA PHE A 94 9.63 4.21 -5.33
C PHE A 94 11.13 4.02 -5.10
N LEU A 95 11.61 4.31 -3.88
CA LEU A 95 13.02 4.13 -3.54
C LEU A 95 13.43 2.67 -3.67
N PHE A 96 12.62 1.75 -3.14
CA PHE A 96 12.91 0.33 -3.25
C PHE A 96 12.86 -0.17 -4.70
N ASN A 97 11.88 0.26 -5.50
CA ASN A 97 11.85 -0.10 -6.93
C ASN A 97 13.02 0.50 -7.73
N ALA A 98 13.55 1.65 -7.32
CA ALA A 98 14.69 2.27 -8.00
C ALA A 98 16.02 1.59 -7.64
N VAL A 99 16.13 0.99 -6.46
CA VAL A 99 17.35 0.35 -5.95
C VAL A 99 17.39 -1.16 -6.24
N LEU A 100 16.24 -1.85 -6.25
CA LEU A 100 16.10 -3.32 -6.35
C LEU A 100 15.30 -3.77 -7.58
#